data_AF-A0A2E6AEY5-F1
#
_entry.id   AF-A0A2E6AEY5-F1
#
_cell.length_a   1.000
_cell.length_b   1.000
_cell.length_c   1.000
_cell.angle_alpha   90.00
_cell.angle_beta   90.00
_cell.angle_gamma   90.00
#
_symmetry.space_group_name_H-M   'P 1'
#
loop_
_entity.id
_entity.type
_entity.pdbx_description
1 polymer ?
#
loop_
_entity_poly.entity_id
_entity_poly.type
_entity_poly.pdbx_seq_one_letter_code
_entity_poly.pdbx_strand_id
1 'polypeptide(L)'
;MRIVPKILLFGILCGALCRPVLAQTWSQRLGFPADKRVLILSVRELGISWEMNEAAKDLMASGHATSASIVVPGPWFDDIARWSEQHQEKDFGVGIALINPYRAINWRLFSSEVQHTTLVDADGQPWRSVVQLVVSATADDVKREIDMQIHRAREAGVKLSHISGFHGTVFARPDIAAAYLGASRKYWLPAAVIELSRERIERFRREGFPIDPHLQQLVHSYPLPKLDDILLMPDGPTYDEKRDAYVAMLKNMPPGLVQIISRPAVETRGLQILVPDWQQRAWDAAVLQDPEVVKTMNDEGILVTDWRDIMHRFEARPIDVHEDPPSLEFEDADAAAAE
;
A
#
# COMPACT_ATOMS: atom_id res chain seq x y z
N MET A 1 -14.25 -58.98 -59.42
CA MET A 1 -13.97 -57.80 -60.26
C MET A 1 -13.95 -56.57 -59.35
N ARG A 2 -12.76 -55.97 -59.14
CA ARG A 2 -12.42 -54.61 -58.59
C ARG A 2 -13.08 -54.17 -57.27
N ILE A 3 -12.39 -54.20 -56.12
CA ILE A 3 -11.52 -53.16 -55.50
C ILE A 3 -12.18 -51.77 -55.43
N VAL A 4 -12.44 -51.24 -54.21
CA VAL A 4 -11.94 -49.95 -53.66
C VAL A 4 -11.98 -49.99 -52.12
N PRO A 5 -10.91 -49.57 -51.38
CA PRO A 5 -10.89 -49.50 -49.92
C PRO A 5 -11.43 -48.14 -49.40
N LYS A 6 -12.13 -48.15 -48.27
CA LYS A 6 -12.56 -46.92 -47.58
C LYS A 6 -11.38 -46.31 -46.81
N ILE A 7 -10.97 -45.13 -47.25
CA ILE A 7 -9.97 -44.25 -46.64
C ILE A 7 -10.50 -43.75 -45.28
N LEU A 8 -9.73 -43.98 -44.22
CA LEU A 8 -9.90 -43.32 -42.92
C LEU A 8 -9.37 -41.89 -43.05
N LEU A 9 -10.26 -40.90 -42.90
CA LEU A 9 -9.87 -39.50 -42.79
C LEU A 9 -9.45 -39.22 -41.34
N PHE A 10 -8.15 -39.00 -41.11
CA PHE A 10 -7.63 -38.55 -39.82
C PHE A 10 -7.85 -37.03 -39.72
N GLY A 11 -8.93 -36.63 -39.07
CA GLY A 11 -9.17 -35.23 -38.72
C GLY A 11 -8.25 -34.83 -37.57
N ILE A 12 -7.18 -34.09 -37.86
CA ILE A 12 -6.37 -33.41 -36.85
C ILE A 12 -7.24 -32.27 -36.30
N LEU A 13 -7.92 -32.54 -35.19
CA LEU A 13 -8.57 -31.51 -34.38
C LEU A 13 -7.45 -30.76 -33.66
N CYS A 14 -6.96 -29.68 -34.26
CA CYS A 14 -6.07 -28.73 -33.60
C CYS A 14 -6.92 -27.96 -32.57
N GLY A 15 -7.14 -28.59 -31.42
CA GLY A 15 -7.69 -27.93 -30.24
C GLY A 15 -6.67 -26.92 -29.76
N ALA A 16 -6.79 -25.67 -30.22
CA ALA A 16 -6.20 -24.55 -29.51
C ALA A 16 -6.82 -24.55 -28.11
N LEU A 17 -6.11 -25.18 -27.17
CA LEU A 17 -6.31 -24.99 -25.74
C LEU A 17 -6.01 -23.50 -25.49
N CYS A 18 -7.03 -22.66 -25.64
CA CYS A 18 -7.07 -21.37 -24.99
C CYS A 18 -6.98 -21.67 -23.49
N ARG A 19 -5.73 -21.75 -22.99
CA ARG A 19 -5.51 -21.60 -21.56
C ARG A 19 -6.09 -20.24 -21.22
N PRO A 20 -7.01 -20.13 -20.23
CA PRO A 20 -7.38 -18.83 -19.73
C PRO A 20 -6.07 -18.12 -19.36
N VAL A 21 -5.78 -17.02 -20.04
CA VAL A 21 -4.69 -16.15 -19.65
C VAL A 21 -5.13 -15.62 -18.30
N LEU A 22 -4.56 -16.17 -17.22
CA LEU A 22 -4.72 -15.58 -15.89
C LEU A 22 -4.29 -14.12 -16.02
N ALA A 23 -5.11 -13.20 -15.50
CA ALA A 23 -4.81 -11.78 -15.54
C ALA A 23 -3.38 -11.56 -15.02
N GLN A 24 -2.56 -10.85 -15.79
CA GLN A 24 -1.16 -10.64 -15.42
C GLN A 24 -1.08 -9.79 -14.15
N THR A 25 -0.27 -10.24 -13.19
CA THR A 25 0.03 -9.49 -11.96
C THR A 25 0.77 -8.20 -12.28
N TRP A 26 0.75 -7.23 -11.37
CA TRP A 26 1.54 -6.01 -11.53
C TRP A 26 3.03 -6.29 -11.55
N SER A 27 3.51 -7.29 -10.79
CA SER A 27 4.90 -7.74 -10.93
C SER A 27 5.25 -8.15 -12.37
N GLN A 28 4.38 -8.91 -13.05
CA GLN A 28 4.60 -9.34 -14.44
C GLN A 28 4.55 -8.16 -15.41
N ARG A 29 3.57 -7.25 -15.25
CA ARG A 29 3.44 -6.02 -16.05
C ARG A 29 4.73 -5.18 -15.98
N LEU A 30 5.34 -5.11 -14.80
CA LEU A 30 6.60 -4.42 -14.53
C LEU A 30 7.86 -5.22 -14.90
N GLY A 31 7.70 -6.44 -15.40
CA GLY A 31 8.79 -7.24 -15.96
C GLY A 31 9.54 -8.13 -14.99
N PHE A 32 8.99 -8.37 -13.81
CA PHE A 32 9.49 -9.43 -12.96
C PHE A 32 9.04 -10.81 -13.48
N PRO A 33 9.76 -11.89 -13.15
CA PRO A 33 9.34 -13.23 -13.53
C PRO A 33 8.01 -13.61 -12.88
N ALA A 34 7.16 -14.33 -13.64
CA ALA A 34 5.79 -14.63 -13.28
C ALA A 34 5.61 -15.47 -12.00
N ASP A 35 6.63 -16.27 -11.66
CA ASP A 35 6.68 -17.17 -10.51
C ASP A 35 7.28 -16.53 -9.26
N LYS A 36 7.70 -15.26 -9.33
CA LYS A 36 8.41 -14.59 -8.24
C LYS A 36 7.51 -13.78 -7.34
N ARG A 37 7.83 -13.86 -6.05
CA ARG A 37 7.38 -12.93 -5.02
C ARG A 37 8.32 -11.74 -5.04
N VAL A 38 7.77 -10.55 -5.27
CA VAL A 38 8.51 -9.29 -5.35
C VAL A 38 8.03 -8.40 -4.23
N LEU A 39 8.93 -7.96 -3.36
CA LEU A 39 8.59 -7.40 -2.07
C LEU A 39 9.10 -5.98 -1.90
N ILE A 40 8.19 -5.08 -1.54
CA ILE A 40 8.53 -3.78 -0.94
C ILE A 40 8.42 -3.95 0.58
N LEU A 41 9.56 -3.89 1.26
CA LEU A 41 9.63 -3.87 2.73
C LEU A 41 9.48 -2.43 3.21
N SER A 42 8.24 -2.05 3.57
CA SER A 42 7.87 -0.69 3.93
C SER A 42 7.83 -0.49 5.45
N VAL A 43 8.62 0.48 5.93
CA VAL A 43 8.55 0.98 7.31
C VAL A 43 7.73 2.27 7.35
N ARG A 44 6.78 2.37 8.27
CA ARG A 44 5.82 3.48 8.33
C ARG A 44 5.98 4.28 9.62
N GLU A 45 5.34 5.44 9.63
CA GLU A 45 5.20 6.31 10.82
C GLU A 45 6.47 7.08 11.21
N LEU A 46 7.40 7.22 10.26
CA LEU A 46 8.51 8.16 10.39
C LEU A 46 7.95 9.57 10.51
N GLY A 47 8.58 10.42 11.31
CA GLY A 47 8.15 11.77 11.65
C GLY A 47 7.30 11.85 12.91
N ILE A 48 6.82 10.73 13.46
CA ILE A 48 5.95 10.75 14.64
C ILE A 48 6.73 10.86 15.97
N SER A 49 7.77 10.05 16.15
CA SER A 49 8.60 10.05 17.35
C SER A 49 10.07 9.80 17.00
N TRP A 50 10.97 10.15 17.92
CA TRP A 50 12.39 9.81 17.80
C TRP A 50 12.59 8.31 17.65
N GLU A 51 11.91 7.50 18.47
CA GLU A 51 12.04 6.05 18.46
C GLU A 51 11.65 5.41 17.12
N MET A 52 10.58 5.91 16.50
CA MET A 52 10.12 5.46 15.19
C MET A 52 11.09 5.89 14.09
N ASN A 53 11.62 7.12 14.16
CA ASN A 53 12.64 7.59 13.23
C ASN A 53 13.91 6.75 13.32
N GLU A 54 14.46 6.56 14.52
CA GLU A 54 15.73 5.85 14.68
C GLU A 54 15.67 4.40 14.22
N ALA A 55 14.61 3.67 14.56
CA ALA A 55 14.45 2.29 14.09
C ALA A 55 14.35 2.23 12.55
N ALA A 56 13.60 3.15 11.94
CA ALA A 56 13.48 3.20 10.49
C ALA A 56 14.80 3.59 9.80
N LYS A 57 15.56 4.55 10.36
CA LYS A 57 16.89 4.93 9.84
C LYS A 57 17.83 3.74 9.82
N ASP A 58 17.89 2.98 10.92
CA ASP A 58 18.77 1.82 11.05
C ASP A 58 18.39 0.68 10.08
N LEU A 59 17.10 0.37 9.96
CA LEU A 59 16.58 -0.63 9.01
C LEU A 59 16.81 -0.24 7.55
N MET A 60 16.61 1.04 7.21
CA MET A 60 16.86 1.55 5.86
C MET A 60 18.37 1.59 5.55
N ALA A 61 19.22 1.95 6.52
CA ALA A 61 20.67 1.97 6.36
C ALA A 61 21.25 0.56 6.16
N SER A 62 20.79 -0.41 6.95
CA SER A 62 21.22 -1.82 6.89
C SER A 62 20.59 -2.63 5.75
N GLY A 63 19.56 -2.10 5.08
CA GLY A 63 18.88 -2.76 3.96
C GLY A 63 17.81 -3.78 4.36
N HIS A 64 17.46 -3.86 5.65
CA HIS A 64 16.35 -4.67 6.14
C HIS A 64 14.97 -4.02 5.90
N ALA A 65 14.96 -2.73 5.54
CA ALA A 65 13.83 -2.06 4.93
C ALA A 65 14.26 -1.44 3.59
N THR A 66 13.33 -1.37 2.66
CA THR A 66 13.58 -0.89 1.29
C THR A 66 12.79 0.35 0.93
N SER A 67 11.74 0.64 1.69
CA SER A 67 10.90 1.80 1.49
C SER A 67 10.43 2.34 2.83
N ALA A 68 10.23 3.65 2.92
CA ALA A 68 9.71 4.30 4.11
C ALA A 68 8.62 5.31 3.77
N SER A 69 7.61 5.48 4.63
CA SER A 69 6.65 6.58 4.50
C SER A 69 6.65 7.50 5.72
N ILE A 70 6.80 8.80 5.45
CA ILE A 70 6.91 9.87 6.44
C ILE A 70 5.52 10.48 6.70
N VAL A 71 5.12 10.57 7.96
CA VAL A 71 3.98 11.34 8.46
C VAL A 71 4.45 12.77 8.68
N VAL A 72 4.29 13.58 7.64
CA VAL A 72 4.83 14.95 7.57
C VAL A 72 4.31 15.88 8.67
N PRO A 73 3.03 15.81 9.10
CA PRO A 73 2.57 16.59 10.26
C PRO A 73 3.25 16.21 11.59
N GLY A 74 3.89 15.05 11.67
CA GLY A 74 4.42 14.52 12.93
C GLY A 74 5.49 15.42 13.57
N PRO A 75 5.58 15.44 14.91
CA PRO A 75 6.45 16.38 15.63
C PRO A 75 7.96 16.11 15.46
N TRP A 76 8.35 14.95 14.93
CA TRP A 76 9.73 14.57 14.61
C TRP A 76 10.01 14.56 13.11
N PHE A 77 9.16 15.21 12.30
CA PHE A 77 9.34 15.30 10.85
C PHE A 77 10.67 15.92 10.45
N ASP A 78 11.06 17.05 11.06
CA ASP A 78 12.30 17.76 10.69
C ASP A 78 13.56 16.90 10.87
N ASP A 79 13.55 15.97 11.83
CA ASP A 79 14.64 15.03 12.06
C ASP A 79 14.78 14.02 10.90
N ILE A 80 13.69 13.37 10.51
CA ILE A 80 13.74 12.43 9.38
C ILE A 80 13.94 13.15 8.04
N ALA A 81 13.42 14.37 7.88
CA ALA A 81 13.63 15.17 6.68
C ALA A 81 15.13 15.45 6.45
N ARG A 82 15.85 15.92 7.47
CA ARG A 82 17.31 16.13 7.41
C ARG A 82 18.07 14.85 7.08
N TRP A 83 17.67 13.73 7.67
CA TRP A 83 18.32 12.45 7.37
C TRP A 83 18.07 12.03 5.91
N SER A 84 16.83 12.20 5.42
CA SER A 84 16.47 11.87 4.03
C SER A 84 17.19 12.72 2.99
N GLU A 85 17.47 13.99 3.31
CA GLU A 85 18.23 14.90 2.45
C GLU A 85 19.69 14.42 2.28
N GLN A 86 20.25 13.78 3.30
CA GLN A 86 21.60 13.20 3.27
C GLN A 86 21.63 11.79 2.62
N HIS A 87 20.48 11.14 2.47
CA HIS A 87 20.33 9.77 1.97
C HIS A 87 19.35 9.72 0.79
N GLN A 88 19.55 10.61 -0.19
CA GLN A 88 18.65 10.74 -1.34
C GLN A 88 18.61 9.50 -2.24
N GLU A 89 19.50 8.52 -2.06
CA GLU A 89 19.44 7.22 -2.72
C GLU A 89 18.33 6.31 -2.16
N LYS A 90 17.91 6.52 -0.91
CA LYS A 90 16.85 5.74 -0.26
C LYS A 90 15.45 6.12 -0.75
N ASP A 91 14.51 5.20 -0.56
CA ASP A 91 13.13 5.32 -1.01
C ASP A 91 12.21 5.89 0.09
N PHE A 92 11.84 7.17 -0.02
CA PHE A 92 10.93 7.83 0.92
C PHE A 92 9.66 8.32 0.23
N GLY A 93 8.51 7.98 0.80
CA GLY A 93 7.21 8.52 0.43
C GLY A 93 6.56 9.32 1.54
N VAL A 94 5.38 9.87 1.26
CA VAL A 94 4.53 10.52 2.26
C VAL A 94 3.41 9.58 2.67
N GLY A 95 3.31 9.31 3.98
CA GLY A 95 2.14 8.69 4.58
C GLY A 95 1.08 9.76 4.85
N ILE A 96 0.13 9.90 3.94
CA ILE A 96 -0.95 10.88 4.00
C ILE A 96 -1.76 10.69 5.28
N ALA A 97 -1.60 11.62 6.22
CA ALA A 97 -2.24 11.60 7.53
C ALA A 97 -3.42 12.57 7.58
N LEU A 98 -4.64 12.04 7.66
CA LEU A 98 -5.88 12.82 7.80
C LEU A 98 -6.47 12.75 9.22
N ILE A 99 -5.88 11.92 10.08
CA ILE A 99 -6.28 11.71 11.48
C ILE A 99 -5.04 11.67 12.38
N ASN A 100 -5.25 11.84 13.68
CA ASN A 100 -4.24 11.55 14.70
C ASN A 100 -4.83 10.57 15.75
N PRO A 101 -4.58 9.26 15.63
CA PRO A 101 -5.11 8.27 16.57
C PRO A 101 -4.39 8.30 17.93
N TYR A 102 -3.22 8.93 18.03
CA TYR A 102 -2.37 8.87 19.22
C TYR A 102 -2.77 9.92 20.25
N ARG A 103 -3.14 9.48 21.46
CA ARG A 103 -3.54 10.39 22.56
C ARG A 103 -2.38 11.17 23.14
N ALA A 104 -1.22 10.53 23.28
CA ALA A 104 -0.04 11.09 23.90
C ALA A 104 0.87 11.84 22.92
N ILE A 105 0.58 11.79 21.61
CA ILE A 105 1.32 12.50 20.57
C ILE A 105 0.39 13.52 19.95
N ASN A 106 0.83 14.78 19.87
CA ASN A 106 0.05 15.81 19.21
C ASN A 106 0.72 16.33 17.95
N TRP A 107 -0.10 16.56 16.92
CA TRP A 107 0.26 17.29 15.72
C TRP A 107 -0.99 17.95 15.13
N ARG A 108 -0.78 18.94 14.26
CA ARG A 108 -1.84 19.66 13.55
C ARG A 108 -1.76 19.37 12.06
N LEU A 109 -2.90 19.43 11.39
CA LEU A 109 -2.97 19.38 9.92
C LEU A 109 -2.66 20.76 9.36
N PHE A 110 -1.92 20.84 8.27
CA PHE A 110 -1.47 22.12 7.73
C PHE A 110 -2.65 22.98 7.22
N SER A 111 -3.69 22.34 6.70
CA SER A 111 -4.91 22.99 6.23
C SER A 111 -5.66 23.75 7.32
N SER A 112 -5.55 23.33 8.60
CA SER A 112 -6.21 24.03 9.72
C SER A 112 -5.47 25.29 10.16
N GLU A 113 -4.23 25.48 9.74
CA GLU A 113 -3.43 26.68 10.08
C GLU A 113 -3.69 27.83 9.10
N VAL A 114 -4.15 27.51 7.89
CA VAL A 114 -4.38 28.50 6.82
C VAL A 114 -5.83 28.99 6.81
N GLN A 115 -6.79 28.09 7.01
CA GLN A 115 -8.21 28.42 7.01
C GLN A 115 -9.03 27.36 7.77
N HIS A 116 -10.33 27.60 7.91
CA HIS A 116 -11.25 26.59 8.42
C HIS A 116 -11.18 25.32 7.55
N THR A 117 -11.16 24.16 8.21
CA THR A 117 -11.11 22.83 7.58
C THR A 117 -12.02 21.86 8.32
N THR A 118 -12.61 20.93 7.59
CA THR A 118 -13.46 19.84 8.10
C THR A 118 -12.68 18.65 8.64
N LEU A 119 -11.35 18.69 8.58
CA LEU A 119 -10.46 17.60 9.01
C LEU A 119 -10.06 17.67 10.50
N VAL A 120 -10.54 18.67 11.22
CA VAL A 120 -10.24 18.88 12.64
C VAL A 120 -11.51 19.04 13.46
N ASP A 121 -11.40 18.78 14.76
CA ASP A 121 -12.45 19.04 15.74
C ASP A 121 -12.55 20.52 16.11
N ALA A 122 -13.46 20.84 17.04
CA ALA A 122 -13.70 22.21 17.50
C ALA A 122 -12.48 22.87 18.17
N ASP A 123 -11.52 22.08 18.66
CA ASP A 123 -10.27 22.56 19.27
C ASP A 123 -9.12 22.65 18.24
N GLY A 124 -9.43 22.42 16.97
CA GLY A 124 -8.47 22.44 15.86
C GLY A 124 -7.53 21.23 15.85
N GLN A 125 -7.88 20.14 16.54
CA GLN A 125 -7.10 18.90 16.55
C GLN A 125 -7.58 17.96 15.44
N PRO A 126 -6.68 17.21 14.77
CA PRO A 126 -7.09 16.21 13.80
C PRO A 126 -8.04 15.18 14.43
N TRP A 127 -8.99 14.68 13.65
CA TRP A 127 -9.90 13.63 14.11
C TRP A 127 -9.14 12.42 14.68
N ARG A 128 -9.71 11.75 15.68
CA ARG A 128 -9.05 10.64 16.40
C ARG A 128 -9.33 9.27 15.80
N SER A 129 -10.32 9.17 14.92
CA SER A 129 -10.73 7.91 14.31
C SER A 129 -11.15 8.07 12.86
N VAL A 130 -11.09 6.97 12.11
CA VAL A 130 -11.58 6.89 10.73
C VAL A 130 -13.07 7.23 10.66
N VAL A 131 -13.86 6.81 11.65
CA VAL A 131 -15.30 7.11 11.70
C VAL A 131 -15.55 8.62 11.77
N GLN A 132 -14.83 9.33 12.63
CA GLN A 132 -14.96 10.79 12.74
C GLN A 132 -14.56 11.51 11.45
N LEU A 133 -13.47 11.05 10.81
CA LEU A 133 -13.05 11.55 9.51
C LEU A 133 -14.15 11.34 8.46
N VAL A 134 -14.69 10.12 8.36
CA VAL A 134 -15.71 9.74 7.37
C VAL A 134 -16.97 10.60 7.48
N VAL A 135 -17.41 10.91 8.71
CA VAL A 135 -18.62 11.72 8.94
C VAL A 135 -18.39 13.20 8.62
N SER A 136 -17.17 13.70 8.80
CA SER A 136 -16.91 15.15 8.81
C SER A 136 -16.23 15.67 7.55
N ALA A 137 -15.31 14.89 6.98
CA ALA A 137 -14.40 15.36 5.93
C ALA A 137 -15.12 15.69 4.62
N THR A 138 -14.71 16.82 4.02
CA THR A 138 -15.03 17.17 2.63
C THR A 138 -13.85 16.82 1.72
N ALA A 139 -14.14 16.44 0.47
CA ALA A 139 -13.11 16.08 -0.50
C ALA A 139 -12.12 17.23 -0.78
N ASP A 140 -12.58 18.48 -0.75
CA ASP A 140 -11.72 19.63 -1.06
C ASP A 140 -10.75 19.98 0.07
N ASP A 141 -11.16 19.80 1.32
CA ASP A 141 -10.23 19.92 2.45
C ASP A 141 -9.20 18.78 2.45
N VAL A 142 -9.61 17.55 2.11
CA VAL A 142 -8.70 16.42 1.93
C VAL A 142 -7.66 16.71 0.84
N LYS A 143 -8.09 17.16 -0.34
CA LYS A 143 -7.16 17.52 -1.44
C LYS A 143 -6.15 18.57 -0.99
N ARG A 144 -6.63 19.62 -0.31
CA ARG A 144 -5.77 20.70 0.19
C ARG A 144 -4.73 20.18 1.19
N GLU A 145 -5.16 19.37 2.14
CA GLU A 145 -4.25 18.78 3.14
C GLU A 145 -3.20 17.88 2.48
N ILE A 146 -3.60 17.02 1.53
CA ILE A 146 -2.68 16.16 0.79
C ILE A 146 -1.64 16.99 0.03
N ASP A 147 -2.08 18.03 -0.68
CA ASP A 147 -1.21 18.96 -1.38
C ASP A 147 -0.20 19.59 -0.41
N MET A 148 -0.66 20.09 0.73
CA MET A 148 0.20 20.74 1.72
C MET A 148 1.23 19.78 2.33
N GLN A 149 0.86 18.54 2.66
CA GLN A 149 1.82 17.54 3.17
C GLN A 149 2.90 17.21 2.13
N ILE A 150 2.54 17.04 0.86
CA ILE A 150 3.49 16.77 -0.22
C ILE A 150 4.41 17.96 -0.46
N HIS A 151 3.86 19.19 -0.48
CA HIS A 151 4.65 20.40 -0.63
C HIS A 151 5.63 20.58 0.53
N ARG A 152 5.17 20.42 1.78
CA ARG A 152 6.00 20.55 2.98
C ARG A 152 7.15 19.54 2.99
N ALA A 153 6.90 18.30 2.57
CA ALA A 153 7.95 17.29 2.43
C ALA A 153 9.02 17.71 1.41
N ARG A 154 8.60 18.19 0.23
CA ARG A 154 9.53 18.65 -0.83
C ARG A 154 10.32 19.88 -0.41
N GLU A 155 9.68 20.84 0.24
CA GLU A 155 10.35 22.05 0.78
C GLU A 155 11.42 21.70 1.82
N ALA A 156 11.21 20.64 2.59
CA ALA A 156 12.20 20.13 3.55
C ALA A 156 13.29 19.26 2.90
N GLY A 157 13.37 19.20 1.57
CA GLY A 157 14.43 18.47 0.85
C GLY A 157 14.16 16.98 0.65
N VAL A 158 12.97 16.46 1.03
CA VAL A 158 12.66 15.04 0.85
C VAL A 158 12.43 14.73 -0.64
N LYS A 159 13.27 13.85 -1.20
CA LYS A 159 13.12 13.35 -2.57
C LYS A 159 12.07 12.24 -2.64
N LEU A 160 10.80 12.65 -2.68
CA LEU A 160 9.64 11.75 -2.67
C LEU A 160 9.62 10.74 -3.82
N SER A 161 9.27 9.50 -3.52
CA SER A 161 9.13 8.41 -4.49
C SER A 161 7.72 7.84 -4.61
N HIS A 162 6.90 7.96 -3.58
CA HIS A 162 5.53 7.42 -3.56
C HIS A 162 4.66 8.17 -2.54
N ILE A 163 3.36 7.87 -2.54
CA ILE A 163 2.44 8.24 -1.48
C ILE A 163 1.75 6.99 -0.92
N SER A 164 1.40 7.01 0.36
CA SER A 164 0.68 5.93 1.04
C SER A 164 -0.37 6.48 1.99
N GLY A 165 -1.42 5.71 2.28
CA GLY A 165 -2.46 6.11 3.23
C GLY A 165 -2.08 5.80 4.67
N PHE A 166 -2.03 6.79 5.56
CA PHE A 166 -1.87 6.56 7.00
C PHE A 166 -3.18 5.96 7.56
N HIS A 167 -3.07 4.81 8.26
CA HIS A 167 -4.22 4.02 8.75
C HIS A 167 -5.26 3.66 7.65
N GLY A 168 -4.87 3.64 6.37
CA GLY A 168 -5.79 3.37 5.26
C GLY A 168 -6.91 4.41 5.10
N THR A 169 -6.85 5.55 5.79
CA THR A 169 -7.90 6.58 5.84
C THR A 169 -8.26 7.14 4.46
N VAL A 170 -7.30 7.16 3.55
CA VAL A 170 -7.48 7.59 2.16
C VAL A 170 -8.46 6.73 1.36
N PHE A 171 -8.78 5.51 1.82
CA PHE A 171 -9.74 4.61 1.19
C PHE A 171 -11.08 4.55 1.94
N ALA A 172 -11.27 5.34 2.99
CA ALA A 172 -12.46 5.27 3.85
C ALA A 172 -13.75 5.72 3.15
N ARG A 173 -13.63 6.55 2.11
CA ARG A 173 -14.72 6.97 1.22
C ARG A 173 -14.20 7.13 -0.21
N PRO A 174 -15.04 6.90 -1.24
CA PRO A 174 -14.63 7.05 -2.63
C PRO A 174 -14.12 8.45 -3.00
N ASP A 175 -14.68 9.52 -2.44
CA ASP A 175 -14.25 10.90 -2.73
C ASP A 175 -12.90 11.26 -2.08
N ILE A 176 -12.60 10.70 -0.90
CA ILE A 176 -11.28 10.77 -0.26
C ILE A 176 -10.26 9.99 -1.12
N ALA A 177 -10.63 8.80 -1.62
CA ALA A 177 -9.78 8.01 -2.51
C ALA A 177 -9.51 8.74 -3.82
N ALA A 178 -10.51 9.41 -4.38
CA ALA A 178 -10.35 10.24 -5.57
C ALA A 178 -9.37 11.41 -5.35
N ALA A 179 -9.39 12.04 -4.17
CA ALA A 179 -8.41 13.07 -3.79
C ALA A 179 -6.98 12.50 -3.72
N TYR A 180 -6.81 11.35 -3.09
CA TYR A 180 -5.53 10.66 -2.96
C TYR A 180 -4.95 10.18 -4.29
N LEU A 181 -5.73 9.46 -5.10
CA LEU A 181 -5.31 9.01 -6.43
C LEU A 181 -5.14 10.20 -7.40
N GLY A 182 -5.90 11.28 -7.21
CA GLY A 182 -5.74 12.53 -7.93
C GLY A 182 -4.40 13.20 -7.64
N ALA A 183 -3.99 13.27 -6.37
CA ALA A 183 -2.69 13.79 -5.98
C ALA A 183 -1.54 12.93 -6.53
N SER A 184 -1.68 11.61 -6.47
CA SER A 184 -0.73 10.68 -7.09
C SER A 184 -0.48 11.00 -8.57
N ARG A 185 -1.54 11.19 -9.36
CA ARG A 185 -1.43 11.61 -10.77
C ARG A 185 -0.81 13.00 -10.92
N LYS A 186 -1.28 13.97 -10.13
CA LYS A 186 -0.83 15.37 -10.17
C LYS A 186 0.68 15.51 -9.92
N TYR A 187 1.20 14.77 -8.96
CA TYR A 187 2.61 14.85 -8.54
C TYR A 187 3.49 13.78 -9.18
N TRP A 188 2.91 12.89 -9.98
CA TRP A 188 3.55 11.73 -10.57
C TRP A 188 4.28 10.86 -9.52
N LEU A 189 3.57 10.59 -8.41
CA LEU A 189 4.04 9.74 -7.32
C LEU A 189 3.09 8.54 -7.25
N PRO A 190 3.54 7.29 -7.43
CA PRO A 190 2.68 6.13 -7.31
C PRO A 190 2.06 6.07 -5.91
N ALA A 191 0.76 5.89 -5.87
CA ALA A 191 0.01 5.56 -4.68
C ALA A 191 0.17 4.08 -4.32
N ALA A 192 0.43 3.79 -3.04
CA ALA A 192 0.23 2.47 -2.48
C ALA A 192 -1.28 2.14 -2.50
N VAL A 193 -1.70 1.42 -3.54
CA VAL A 193 -3.07 0.94 -3.77
C VAL A 193 -2.98 -0.47 -4.37
N ILE A 194 -3.90 -1.33 -3.96
CA ILE A 194 -3.97 -2.70 -4.48
C ILE A 194 -4.78 -2.77 -5.77
N GLU A 195 -4.39 -3.65 -6.69
CA GLU A 195 -5.22 -4.05 -7.80
C GLU A 195 -6.48 -4.77 -7.31
N LEU A 196 -7.64 -4.32 -7.76
CA LEU A 196 -8.93 -4.89 -7.40
C LEU A 196 -9.39 -5.86 -8.48
N SER A 197 -8.71 -7.00 -8.59
CA SER A 197 -9.18 -8.10 -9.44
C SER A 197 -10.55 -8.60 -8.96
N ARG A 198 -11.28 -9.26 -9.85
CA ARG A 198 -12.58 -9.86 -9.53
C ARG A 198 -12.50 -10.79 -8.32
N GLU A 199 -11.49 -11.65 -8.28
CA GLU A 199 -11.27 -12.62 -7.20
C GLU A 199 -11.06 -11.92 -5.86
N ARG A 200 -10.40 -10.76 -5.86
CA ARG A 200 -10.17 -9.95 -4.65
C ARG A 200 -11.39 -9.22 -4.18
N ILE A 201 -12.15 -8.62 -5.09
CA ILE A 201 -13.43 -8.00 -4.75
C ILE A 201 -14.34 -9.05 -4.11
N GLU A 202 -14.38 -10.26 -4.66
CA GLU A 202 -15.14 -11.38 -4.09
C GLU A 202 -14.58 -11.84 -2.74
N ARG A 203 -13.25 -11.90 -2.57
CA ARG A 203 -12.60 -12.19 -1.27
C ARG A 203 -13.01 -11.17 -0.20
N PHE A 204 -12.82 -9.87 -0.47
CA PHE A 204 -13.17 -8.82 0.48
C PHE A 204 -14.65 -8.83 0.82
N ARG A 205 -15.54 -9.06 -0.16
CA ARG A 205 -16.98 -9.24 0.09
C ARG A 205 -17.26 -10.39 1.05
N ARG A 206 -16.62 -11.56 0.87
CA ARG A 206 -16.79 -12.73 1.77
C ARG A 206 -16.25 -12.47 3.18
N GLU A 207 -15.20 -11.66 3.29
CA GLU A 207 -14.59 -11.27 4.57
C GLU A 207 -15.37 -10.14 5.29
N GLY A 208 -16.48 -9.66 4.70
CA GLY A 208 -17.34 -8.63 5.30
C GLY A 208 -16.95 -7.19 4.95
N PHE A 209 -16.08 -7.00 3.95
CA PHE A 209 -15.60 -5.70 3.48
C PHE A 209 -16.02 -5.46 2.02
N PRO A 210 -17.31 -5.24 1.72
CA PRO A 210 -17.74 -4.95 0.35
C PRO A 210 -17.07 -3.67 -0.15
N ILE A 211 -16.47 -3.73 -1.34
CA ILE A 211 -15.83 -2.57 -1.96
C ILE A 211 -16.87 -1.76 -2.72
N ASP A 212 -16.95 -0.47 -2.44
CA ASP A 212 -17.82 0.47 -3.14
C ASP A 212 -17.55 0.47 -4.66
N PRO A 213 -18.57 0.39 -5.53
CA PRO A 213 -18.38 0.35 -6.98
C PRO A 213 -17.67 1.57 -7.56
N HIS A 214 -17.87 2.77 -6.99
CA HIS A 214 -17.16 3.97 -7.42
C HIS A 214 -15.67 3.87 -7.06
N LEU A 215 -15.34 3.34 -5.88
CA LEU A 215 -13.95 3.06 -5.51
C LEU A 215 -13.32 2.02 -6.46
N GLN A 216 -14.03 0.97 -6.84
CA GLN A 216 -13.55 0.00 -7.83
C GLN A 216 -13.20 0.68 -9.15
N GLN A 217 -14.09 1.53 -9.67
CA GLN A 217 -13.86 2.27 -10.91
C GLN A 217 -12.67 3.23 -10.82
N LEU A 218 -12.51 3.91 -9.68
CA LEU A 218 -11.38 4.81 -9.43
C LEU A 218 -10.04 4.05 -9.44
N VAL A 219 -9.99 2.85 -8.86
CA VAL A 219 -8.78 2.01 -8.84
C VAL A 219 -8.53 1.36 -10.21
N HIS A 220 -9.58 0.97 -10.93
CA HIS A 220 -9.46 0.42 -12.29
C HIS A 220 -8.84 1.45 -13.25
N SER A 221 -9.36 2.68 -13.22
CA SER A 221 -8.91 3.79 -14.08
C SER A 221 -7.62 4.49 -13.61
N TYR A 222 -7.02 4.02 -12.52
CA TYR A 222 -5.79 4.60 -12.01
C TYR A 222 -4.58 4.20 -12.87
N PRO A 223 -3.84 5.16 -13.45
CA PRO A 223 -2.91 4.90 -14.55
C PRO A 223 -1.49 4.52 -14.13
N LEU A 224 -1.15 4.67 -12.85
CA LEU A 224 0.19 4.38 -12.32
C LEU A 224 0.25 2.97 -11.71
N PRO A 225 1.45 2.45 -11.42
CA PRO A 225 1.60 1.12 -10.83
C PRO A 225 0.74 0.90 -9.60
N LYS A 226 0.10 -0.27 -9.55
CA LYS A 226 -0.60 -0.77 -8.37
C LYS A 226 0.19 -1.94 -7.79
N LEU A 227 -0.11 -2.25 -6.53
CA LEU A 227 0.40 -3.43 -5.87
C LEU A 227 -0.50 -4.62 -6.22
N ASP A 228 0.10 -5.79 -6.27
CA ASP A 228 -0.69 -6.99 -6.13
C ASP A 228 -1.20 -7.01 -4.68
N ASP A 229 -0.42 -7.23 -3.63
CA ASP A 229 -1.00 -7.24 -2.26
C ASP A 229 -0.38 -6.20 -1.33
N ILE A 230 -1.13 -5.84 -0.28
CA ILE A 230 -0.61 -5.12 0.87
C ILE A 230 -0.86 -5.99 2.09
N LEU A 231 0.22 -6.37 2.77
CA LEU A 231 0.17 -7.15 3.98
C LEU A 231 0.71 -6.32 5.16
N LEU A 232 0.15 -6.55 6.34
CA LEU A 232 0.68 -5.98 7.58
C LEU A 232 1.57 -7.02 8.24
N MET A 233 2.70 -6.60 8.80
CA MET A 233 3.47 -7.45 9.69
C MET A 233 2.55 -7.95 10.81
N PRO A 234 2.48 -9.28 11.05
CA PRO A 234 1.57 -9.82 12.05
C PRO A 234 2.03 -9.41 13.44
N ASP A 235 1.07 -9.26 14.35
CA ASP A 235 1.35 -9.21 15.78
C ASP A 235 1.46 -10.63 16.35
N GLY A 236 2.15 -10.76 17.48
CA GLY A 236 2.28 -12.04 18.18
C GLY A 236 2.20 -11.89 19.70
N PRO A 237 1.74 -12.91 20.44
CA PRO A 237 1.77 -12.90 21.90
C PRO A 237 3.19 -12.84 22.46
N THR A 238 4.13 -13.47 21.75
CA THR A 238 5.56 -13.49 22.04
C THR A 238 6.36 -13.08 20.81
N TYR A 239 7.64 -12.74 21.03
CA TYR A 239 8.58 -12.47 19.92
C TYR A 239 8.67 -13.65 18.95
N ASP A 240 8.85 -14.88 19.47
CA ASP A 240 8.99 -16.08 18.65
C ASP A 240 7.74 -16.34 17.81
N GLU A 241 6.54 -16.22 18.39
CA GLU A 241 5.29 -16.40 17.64
C GLU A 241 5.09 -15.31 16.58
N LYS A 242 5.50 -14.07 16.85
CA LYS A 242 5.49 -12.99 15.86
C LYS A 242 6.45 -13.28 14.71
N ARG A 243 7.69 -13.68 15.02
CA ARG A 243 8.70 -14.08 14.03
C ARG A 243 8.19 -15.23 13.17
N ASP A 244 7.67 -16.28 13.80
CA ASP A 244 7.20 -17.48 13.11
C ASP A 244 5.99 -17.18 12.22
N ALA A 245 5.08 -16.30 12.68
CA ALA A 245 3.97 -15.80 11.85
C ALA A 245 4.47 -15.00 10.64
N TYR A 246 5.49 -14.16 10.81
CA TYR A 246 6.10 -13.41 9.71
C TYR A 246 6.78 -14.34 8.69
N VAL A 247 7.54 -15.33 9.17
CA VAL A 247 8.16 -16.38 8.34
C VAL A 247 7.09 -17.15 7.56
N ALA A 248 5.99 -17.54 8.22
CA ALA A 248 4.87 -18.22 7.57
C ALA A 248 4.21 -17.35 6.50
N MET A 249 4.05 -16.05 6.75
CA MET A 249 3.53 -15.11 5.77
C MET A 249 4.43 -15.02 4.53
N LEU A 250 5.76 -14.92 4.69
CA LEU A 250 6.72 -14.89 3.58
C LEU A 250 6.66 -16.18 2.73
N LYS A 251 6.51 -17.34 3.37
CA LYS A 251 6.41 -18.65 2.70
C LYS A 251 5.10 -18.81 1.92
N ASN A 252 4.00 -18.26 2.42
CA ASN A 252 2.66 -18.50 1.88
C ASN A 252 2.14 -17.39 0.94
N MET A 253 2.78 -16.22 0.87
CA MET A 253 2.32 -15.16 -0.04
C MET A 253 2.42 -15.61 -1.50
N PRO A 254 1.41 -15.31 -2.35
CA PRO A 254 1.46 -15.67 -3.77
C PRO A 254 2.50 -14.84 -4.53
N PRO A 255 2.96 -15.32 -5.71
CA PRO A 255 3.72 -14.49 -6.65
C PRO A 255 2.98 -13.19 -6.98
N GLY A 256 3.72 -12.09 -7.12
CA GLY A 256 3.15 -10.76 -7.21
C GLY A 256 4.05 -9.69 -6.61
N LEU A 257 3.72 -8.43 -6.86
CA LEU A 257 4.29 -7.26 -6.23
C LEU A 257 3.54 -7.00 -4.92
N VAL A 258 4.17 -7.31 -3.80
CA VAL A 258 3.57 -7.21 -2.47
C VAL A 258 4.30 -6.14 -1.67
N GLN A 259 3.55 -5.27 -1.01
CA GLN A 259 4.11 -4.39 0.01
C GLN A 259 3.78 -4.95 1.40
N ILE A 260 4.82 -5.23 2.19
CA ILE A 260 4.67 -5.52 3.61
C ILE A 260 4.87 -4.22 4.38
N ILE A 261 3.92 -3.89 5.25
CA ILE A 261 3.97 -2.73 6.14
C ILE A 261 4.38 -3.17 7.54
N SER A 262 5.41 -2.53 8.07
CA SER A 262 5.85 -2.63 9.47
C SER A 262 5.86 -1.24 10.12
N ARG A 263 5.81 -1.19 11.45
CA ARG A 263 5.81 0.04 12.26
C ARG A 263 6.91 -0.01 13.32
N PRO A 264 8.19 -0.18 12.91
CA PRO A 264 9.29 -0.39 13.83
C PRO A 264 9.53 0.82 14.73
N ALA A 265 9.97 0.59 15.96
CA ALA A 265 10.41 1.64 16.88
C ALA A 265 11.48 1.12 17.85
N VAL A 266 12.38 2.00 18.29
CA VAL A 266 13.33 1.68 19.37
C VAL A 266 12.57 1.61 20.69
N GLU A 267 12.77 0.54 21.47
CA GLU A 267 12.16 0.45 22.79
C GLU A 267 12.77 1.49 23.75
N THR A 268 11.95 2.42 24.21
CA THR A 268 12.30 3.37 25.26
C THR A 268 11.14 3.52 26.24
N ARG A 269 11.42 4.10 27.40
CA ARG A 269 10.36 4.54 28.32
C ARG A 269 9.41 5.56 27.67
N GLY A 270 9.92 6.38 26.74
CA GLY A 270 9.12 7.32 25.96
C GLY A 270 8.09 6.59 25.10
N LEU A 271 8.54 5.64 24.27
CA LEU A 271 7.66 4.85 23.41
C LEU A 271 6.53 4.17 24.19
N GLN A 272 6.85 3.58 25.35
CA GLN A 272 5.88 2.94 26.24
C GLN A 272 4.75 3.89 26.71
N ILE A 273 5.02 5.19 26.76
CA ILE A 273 4.05 6.24 27.09
C ILE A 273 3.29 6.69 25.85
N LEU A 274 3.98 6.79 24.70
CA LEU A 274 3.42 7.32 23.46
C LEU A 274 2.39 6.39 22.83
N VAL A 275 2.67 5.07 22.79
CA VAL A 275 1.86 4.09 22.05
C VAL A 275 1.62 2.81 22.86
N PRO A 276 0.38 2.31 22.95
CA PRO A 276 0.07 1.09 23.71
C PRO A 276 0.72 -0.18 23.13
N ASP A 277 0.92 -0.22 21.81
CA ASP A 277 1.51 -1.36 21.08
C ASP A 277 3.04 -1.27 20.95
N TRP A 278 3.70 -0.51 21.85
CA TRP A 278 5.15 -0.27 21.83
C TRP A 278 5.97 -1.56 21.69
N GLN A 279 5.53 -2.65 22.33
CA GLN A 279 6.27 -3.92 22.33
C GLN A 279 6.24 -4.58 20.95
N GLN A 280 5.09 -4.53 20.25
CA GLN A 280 4.98 -5.03 18.88
C GLN A 280 5.90 -4.25 17.96
N ARG A 281 6.02 -2.94 18.14
CA ARG A 281 6.88 -2.05 17.32
C ARG A 281 8.37 -2.29 17.56
N ALA A 282 8.77 -2.55 18.80
CA ALA A 282 10.13 -2.99 19.11
C ALA A 282 10.43 -4.34 18.44
N TRP A 283 9.46 -5.26 18.47
CA TRP A 283 9.60 -6.54 17.78
C TRP A 283 9.56 -6.43 16.26
N ASP A 284 8.80 -5.50 15.66
CA ASP A 284 8.84 -5.24 14.22
C ASP A 284 10.28 -4.94 13.77
N ALA A 285 10.99 -4.09 14.52
CA ALA A 285 12.37 -3.73 14.22
C ALA A 285 13.33 -4.92 14.34
N ALA A 286 13.12 -5.80 15.33
CA ALA A 286 13.95 -6.97 15.54
C ALA A 286 13.65 -8.10 14.53
N VAL A 287 12.37 -8.37 14.24
CA VAL A 287 11.94 -9.43 13.31
C VAL A 287 12.46 -9.17 11.89
N LEU A 288 12.46 -7.91 11.42
CA LEU A 288 13.02 -7.58 10.10
C LEU A 288 14.52 -7.90 9.97
N GLN A 289 15.23 -7.98 11.09
CA GLN A 289 16.66 -8.27 11.16
C GLN A 289 16.94 -9.71 11.62
N ASP A 290 15.90 -10.49 11.90
CA ASP A 290 16.05 -11.83 12.46
C ASP A 290 16.73 -12.75 11.44
N PRO A 291 17.79 -13.50 11.83
CA PRO A 291 18.48 -14.39 10.91
C PRO A 291 17.58 -15.42 10.23
N GLU A 292 16.53 -15.91 10.89
CA GLU A 292 15.59 -16.87 10.29
C GLU A 292 14.71 -16.20 9.22
N VAL A 293 14.39 -14.92 9.40
CA VAL A 293 13.65 -14.12 8.40
C VAL A 293 14.53 -13.89 7.17
N VAL A 294 15.77 -13.44 7.36
CA VAL A 294 16.73 -13.23 6.26
C VAL A 294 16.99 -14.55 5.52
N LYS A 295 17.18 -15.64 6.26
CA LYS A 295 17.34 -16.98 5.68
C LYS A 295 16.10 -17.39 4.88
N THR A 296 14.91 -17.21 5.43
CA THR A 296 13.65 -17.52 4.75
C THR A 296 13.51 -16.73 3.45
N MET A 297 13.80 -15.43 3.45
CA MET A 297 13.75 -14.61 2.23
C MET A 297 14.65 -15.15 1.11
N ASN A 298 15.86 -15.59 1.48
CA ASN A 298 16.82 -16.18 0.55
C ASN A 298 16.38 -17.56 0.05
N ASP A 299 15.98 -18.46 0.95
CA ASP A 299 15.55 -19.82 0.61
C ASP A 299 14.31 -19.82 -0.30
N GLU A 300 13.39 -18.90 -0.04
CA GLU A 300 12.17 -18.70 -0.82
C GLU A 300 12.42 -17.95 -2.14
N GLY A 301 13.64 -17.45 -2.37
CA GLY A 301 14.03 -16.70 -3.55
C GLY A 301 13.18 -15.45 -3.78
N ILE A 302 12.81 -14.77 -2.69
CA ILE A 302 12.02 -13.53 -2.72
C ILE A 302 12.89 -12.41 -3.29
N LEU A 303 12.37 -11.70 -4.28
CA LEU A 303 12.99 -10.51 -4.83
C LEU A 303 12.57 -9.30 -4.00
N VAL A 304 13.50 -8.40 -3.73
CA VAL A 304 13.22 -7.17 -2.97
C VAL A 304 13.36 -5.97 -3.92
N THR A 305 12.46 -5.01 -3.79
CA THR A 305 12.38 -3.80 -4.61
C THR A 305 11.90 -2.61 -3.78
N ASP A 306 11.95 -1.41 -4.34
CA ASP A 306 11.39 -0.20 -3.76
C ASP A 306 10.52 0.56 -4.78
N TRP A 307 9.84 1.63 -4.37
CA TRP A 307 8.96 2.38 -5.28
C TRP A 307 9.69 3.10 -6.41
N ARG A 308 10.98 3.39 -6.26
CA ARG A 308 11.81 3.99 -7.31
C ARG A 308 12.07 3.00 -8.44
N ASP A 309 12.46 1.76 -8.13
CA ASP A 309 12.62 0.72 -9.14
C ASP A 309 11.29 0.39 -9.81
N ILE A 310 10.19 0.35 -9.05
CA ILE A 310 8.84 0.19 -9.61
C ILE A 310 8.52 1.28 -10.64
N MET A 311 8.75 2.55 -10.31
CA MET A 311 8.50 3.65 -11.25
C MET A 311 9.45 3.62 -12.44
N HIS A 312 10.73 3.33 -12.23
CA HIS A 312 11.69 3.20 -13.31
C HIS A 312 11.27 2.09 -14.31
N ARG A 313 10.83 0.93 -13.81
CA ARG A 313 10.32 -0.16 -14.65
C ARG A 313 9.03 0.20 -15.38
N PHE A 314 8.13 0.90 -14.70
CA PHE A 314 6.88 1.39 -15.27
C PHE A 314 7.14 2.35 -16.43
N GLU A 315 8.04 3.31 -16.25
CA GLU A 315 8.37 4.30 -17.28
C GLU A 315 9.17 3.70 -18.45
N ALA A 316 9.96 2.66 -18.19
CA ALA A 316 10.72 1.96 -19.22
C ALA A 316 9.86 1.05 -20.12
N ARG A 317 8.57 0.84 -19.81
CA ARG A 317 7.70 -0.10 -20.52
C ARG A 317 6.36 0.54 -20.89
N PRO A 318 5.91 0.47 -22.15
CA PRO A 318 4.52 0.82 -22.48
C PRO A 318 3.60 -0.25 -21.87
N ILE A 319 2.98 0.06 -20.74
CA ILE A 319 1.93 -0.78 -20.14
C ILE A 319 0.59 -0.21 -20.61
N ASP A 320 -0.18 -1.01 -21.34
CA ASP A 320 -1.54 -0.63 -21.70
C ASP A 320 -2.43 -0.70 -20.45
N VAL A 321 -2.78 0.46 -19.90
CA VAL A 321 -3.67 0.57 -18.73
C VAL A 321 -5.15 0.58 -19.12
N HIS A 322 -5.46 0.41 -20.41
CA HIS A 322 -6.81 0.43 -20.97
C HIS A 322 -7.31 -0.96 -21.39
N GLU A 323 -7.19 -1.96 -20.52
CA GLU A 323 -8.07 -3.13 -20.65
C GLU A 323 -9.50 -2.68 -20.35
N ASP A 324 -10.34 -2.66 -21.39
CA ASP A 324 -11.75 -2.29 -21.30
C ASP A 324 -12.42 -3.06 -20.14
N PRO A 325 -13.22 -2.38 -19.31
CA PRO A 325 -13.92 -3.06 -18.23
C PRO A 325 -14.80 -4.16 -18.84
N PRO A 326 -14.84 -5.38 -18.27
CA PRO A 326 -15.89 -6.32 -18.62
C PRO A 326 -17.22 -5.62 -18.34
N SER A 327 -18.12 -5.62 -19.32
CA SER A 327 -19.47 -5.05 -19.18
C SER A 327 -20.15 -5.67 -17.97
N LEU A 328 -20.21 -4.91 -16.87
CA LEU A 328 -20.99 -5.29 -15.70
C LEU A 328 -22.46 -5.05 -16.05
N GLU A 329 -23.13 -6.09 -16.52
CA GLU A 329 -24.59 -6.12 -16.53
C GLU A 329 -25.05 -6.10 -15.07
N PHE A 330 -25.57 -4.96 -14.63
CA PHE A 330 -26.28 -4.86 -13.36
C PHE A 330 -27.66 -5.45 -13.60
N GLU A 331 -27.94 -6.65 -13.06
CA GLU A 331 -29.32 -7.10 -12.93
C GLU A 331 -30.01 -6.16 -11.93
N ASP A 332 -30.99 -5.39 -12.43
CA ASP A 332 -31.84 -4.51 -11.62
C ASP A 332 -32.53 -5.32 -10.52
N ALA A 333 -32.08 -5.12 -9.28
CA ALA A 333 -32.68 -5.69 -8.08
C ALA A 333 -33.93 -4.89 -7.63
N ASP A 334 -34.82 -4.56 -8.57
CA ASP A 334 -36.05 -3.78 -8.32
C ASP A 334 -37.32 -4.44 -8.89
N ALA A 335 -37.38 -5.78 -8.86
CA ALA A 335 -38.56 -6.55 -9.28
C ALA A 335 -39.14 -7.50 -8.20
N ALA A 336 -38.93 -7.21 -6.91
CA ALA A 336 -39.51 -8.01 -5.81
C ALA A 336 -40.29 -7.17 -4.79
N ALA A 337 -40.96 -6.11 -5.24
CA ALA A 337 -41.92 -5.35 -4.44
C ALA A 337 -43.18 -5.00 -5.25
N ALA A 338 -43.78 -6.00 -5.92
CA ALA A 338 -45.16 -5.96 -6.39
C ALA A 338 -45.61 -7.35 -6.84
N GLU A 339 -46.02 -8.20 -5.88
CA GLU A 339 -47.25 -9.02 -5.94
C GLU A 339 -47.52 -9.71 -4.59
#